data_AF-A0A2E5WTH2-F1
#
_entry.id   AF-A0A2E5WTH2-F1
#
_cell.length_a   1.000
_cell.length_b   1.000
_cell.length_c   1.000
_cell.angle_alpha   90.00
_cell.angle_beta   90.00
_cell.angle_gamma   90.00
#
_symmetry.space_group_name_H-M   'P 1'
#
loop_
_entity.id
_entity.type
_entity.pdbx_description
1 polymer ?
#
loop_
_entity_poly.entity_id
_entity_poly.type
_entity_poly.pdbx_seq_one_letter_code
_entity_poly.pdbx_strand_id
1 'polypeptide(L)'
;MHGYVIERQDSWASTYTLNGWAVSGHPRARELGERQFYQSMQEAGGELPLFSEGTGPIVRPTATDRAPKDFNYGDQQGKGMGRVCIDRYGNGHNNVAFADGSVRNVPFRELWNLEWHRGWKSPRTVQGLK
;
A
#
# COMPACT_ATOMS: atom_id res chain seq x y z
N MET A 1 19.69 -2.28 -14.23
CA MET A 1 18.58 -2.34 -13.27
C MET A 1 18.89 -3.48 -12.31
N HIS A 2 19.25 -3.20 -11.05
CA HIS A 2 19.53 -4.24 -10.05
C HIS A 2 18.27 -4.40 -9.20
N GLY A 3 17.68 -5.60 -9.22
CA GLY A 3 16.47 -5.91 -8.45
C GLY A 3 16.84 -6.48 -7.08
N TYR A 4 16.79 -5.65 -6.05
CA TYR A 4 16.93 -6.09 -4.66
C TYR A 4 15.56 -6.10 -3.99
N VAL A 5 15.25 -7.18 -3.27
CA VAL A 5 13.97 -7.36 -2.56
C VAL A 5 13.85 -6.38 -1.39
N ILE A 6 14.92 -6.14 -0.64
CA ILE A 6 15.05 -5.09 0.38
C ILE A 6 16.53 -4.68 0.44
N GLU A 7 16.83 -3.38 0.28
CA GLU A 7 18.18 -2.83 0.46
C GLU A 7 18.15 -1.79 1.59
N ARG A 8 19.08 -1.90 2.55
CA ARG A 8 19.19 -0.94 3.65
C ARG A 8 20.07 0.23 3.20
N GLN A 9 19.43 1.33 2.78
CA GLN A 9 20.07 2.63 2.55
C GLN A 9 19.65 3.62 3.65
N ASP A 10 20.27 4.82 3.69
CA ASP A 10 19.92 5.89 4.65
C ASP A 10 18.43 6.28 4.62
N SER A 11 17.76 6.01 3.48
CA SER A 11 16.31 6.04 3.32
C SER A 11 15.76 4.62 3.06
N TRP A 12 14.64 4.28 3.69
CA TRP A 12 13.92 3.03 3.42
C TRP A 12 13.20 3.11 2.07
N ALA A 13 13.87 2.64 1.02
CA ALA A 13 13.34 2.55 -0.33
C ALA A 13 13.17 1.08 -0.75
N SER A 14 12.24 0.83 -1.66
CA SER A 14 12.05 -0.47 -2.29
C SER A 14 11.40 -0.27 -3.66
N THR A 15 11.40 -1.31 -4.48
CA THR A 15 10.61 -1.36 -5.73
C THR A 15 9.26 -2.07 -5.54
N TYR A 16 9.07 -2.73 -4.41
CA TYR A 16 7.82 -3.37 -4.01
C TYR A 16 7.53 -3.13 -2.54
N THR A 17 6.27 -3.25 -2.15
CA THR A 17 5.82 -2.94 -0.81
C THR A 17 4.92 -4.02 -0.23
N LEU A 18 5.04 -4.22 1.08
CA LEU A 18 4.16 -5.05 1.87
C LEU A 18 3.13 -4.18 2.60
N ASN A 19 1.91 -4.68 2.72
CA ASN A 19 0.90 -4.07 3.58
C ASN A 19 1.24 -4.30 5.06
N GLY A 20 1.69 -3.24 5.73
CA GLY A 20 2.06 -3.27 7.14
C GLY A 20 0.89 -3.53 8.09
N TRP A 21 -0.36 -3.32 7.67
CA TRP A 21 -1.54 -3.65 8.48
C TRP A 21 -1.82 -5.15 8.56
N ALA A 22 -1.25 -5.94 7.65
CA ALA A 22 -1.32 -7.40 7.65
C ALA A 22 -0.25 -8.06 8.54
N VAL A 23 0.61 -7.26 9.19
CA VAL A 23 1.64 -7.75 10.10
C VAL A 23 1.05 -8.01 11.48
N SER A 24 0.69 -9.27 11.73
CA SER A 24 0.27 -9.75 13.06
C SER A 24 1.35 -9.47 14.11
N GLY A 25 0.95 -9.03 15.30
CA GLY A 25 1.89 -8.73 16.39
C GLY A 25 2.87 -7.58 16.12
N HIS A 26 2.54 -6.62 15.23
CA HIS A 26 3.41 -5.49 14.92
C HIS A 26 3.88 -4.77 16.21
N PRO A 27 5.20 -4.54 16.41
CA PRO A 27 5.75 -4.08 17.70
C PRO A 27 5.21 -2.71 18.15
N ARG A 28 4.70 -1.91 17.21
CA ARG A 28 4.06 -0.60 17.46
C ARG A 28 2.55 -0.59 17.29
N ALA A 29 1.88 -1.75 17.30
CA ALA A 29 0.43 -1.84 17.04
C ALA A 29 -0.40 -0.94 17.99
N ARG A 30 -0.03 -0.89 19.28
CA ARG A 30 -0.70 -0.03 20.28
C ARG A 30 -0.66 1.46 19.91
N GLU A 31 0.48 1.95 19.44
CA GLU A 31 0.66 3.35 19.02
C GLU A 31 -0.09 3.67 17.72
N LEU A 32 -0.22 2.67 16.84
CA LEU A 32 -0.74 2.82 15.49
C LEU A 32 -2.22 2.49 15.35
N GLY A 33 -2.89 2.09 16.43
CA GLY A 33 -4.27 1.63 16.41
C GLY A 33 -4.35 0.13 16.18
N GLU A 34 -4.18 -0.66 17.24
CA GLU A 34 -4.15 -2.13 17.22
C GLU A 34 -5.35 -2.75 16.50
N ARG A 35 -6.52 -2.11 16.60
CA ARG A 35 -7.77 -2.54 15.95
C ARG A 35 -7.76 -2.42 14.42
N GLN A 36 -6.78 -1.75 13.83
CA GLN A 36 -6.64 -1.62 12.38
C GLN A 36 -5.88 -2.80 11.76
N PHE A 37 -5.14 -3.56 12.57
CA PHE A 37 -4.33 -4.67 12.10
C PHE A 37 -5.16 -5.94 11.90
N TYR A 38 -4.76 -6.73 10.92
CA TYR A 38 -5.20 -8.11 10.76
C TYR A 38 -4.23 -9.03 11.49
N GLN A 39 -4.75 -9.93 12.34
CA GLN A 39 -3.92 -10.89 13.06
C GLN A 39 -3.76 -12.21 12.30
N SER A 40 -4.64 -12.48 11.33
CA SER A 40 -4.53 -13.61 10.41
C SER A 40 -5.21 -13.33 9.07
N MET A 41 -4.86 -14.12 8.06
CA MET A 41 -5.47 -14.09 6.73
C MET A 41 -6.96 -14.44 6.76
N GLN A 42 -7.36 -15.38 7.62
CA GLN A 42 -8.75 -15.76 7.79
C GLN A 42 -9.59 -14.58 8.30
N GLU A 43 -9.03 -13.78 9.19
CA GLU A 43 -9.67 -12.58 9.75
C GLU A 43 -9.79 -11.44 8.73
N ALA A 44 -8.91 -11.45 7.71
CA ALA A 44 -8.83 -10.42 6.69
C ALA A 44 -9.74 -10.64 5.48
N GLY A 45 -10.03 -11.91 5.18
CA GLY A 45 -10.71 -12.28 3.95
C GLY A 45 -9.81 -12.17 2.72
N GLY A 46 -10.32 -12.63 1.58
CA GLY A 46 -9.54 -12.77 0.34
C GLY A 46 -9.14 -11.45 -0.33
N GLU A 47 -9.92 -10.39 -0.14
CA GLU A 47 -9.75 -9.10 -0.83
C GLU A 47 -8.71 -8.17 -0.17
N LEU A 48 -8.04 -8.60 0.91
CA LEU A 48 -7.00 -7.81 1.57
C LEU A 48 -5.77 -7.68 0.66
N PRO A 49 -5.31 -6.45 0.34
CA PRO A 49 -4.01 -6.25 -0.30
C PRO A 49 -2.87 -6.69 0.61
N LEU A 50 -1.97 -7.53 0.11
CA LEU A 50 -0.78 -7.98 0.86
C LEU A 50 0.50 -7.37 0.34
N PHE A 51 0.62 -7.30 -0.98
CA PHE A 51 1.85 -6.94 -1.66
C PHE A 51 1.50 -6.17 -2.92
N SER A 52 2.25 -5.12 -3.20
CA SER A 52 2.07 -4.34 -4.41
C SER A 52 3.38 -3.72 -4.87
N GLU A 53 3.35 -3.11 -6.04
CA GLU A 53 4.41 -2.21 -6.43
C GLU A 53 4.38 -0.98 -5.51
N GLY A 54 5.56 -0.45 -5.18
CA GLY A 54 5.65 0.75 -4.37
C GLY A 54 7.08 1.23 -4.17
N THR A 55 7.24 2.30 -3.40
CA THR A 55 8.54 2.97 -3.18
C THR A 55 9.07 2.84 -1.77
N GLY A 56 8.42 2.07 -0.92
CA GLY A 56 8.90 1.70 0.42
C GLY A 56 8.67 0.23 0.68
N PRO A 57 9.51 -0.45 1.48
CA PRO A 57 9.41 -1.90 1.68
C PRO A 57 8.16 -2.32 2.46
N ILE A 58 7.66 -1.44 3.34
CA ILE A 58 6.42 -1.63 4.10
C ILE A 58 5.66 -0.32 4.09
N VAL A 59 4.38 -0.36 3.72
CA VAL A 59 3.47 0.78 3.76
C VAL A 59 2.35 0.55 4.76
N ARG A 60 1.79 1.63 5.30
CA ARG A 60 0.58 1.61 6.11
C ARG A 60 -0.38 2.64 5.55
N PRO A 61 -1.13 2.30 4.50
CA PRO A 61 -2.06 3.22 3.87
C PRO A 61 -3.16 3.67 4.81
N THR A 62 -3.65 4.89 4.62
CA THR A 62 -4.88 5.41 5.23
C THR A 62 -5.76 6.03 4.15
N ALA A 63 -7.08 6.02 4.35
CA ALA A 63 -8.02 6.56 3.37
C ALA A 63 -7.84 8.06 3.10
N THR A 64 -7.22 8.79 4.04
CA THR A 64 -6.91 10.23 3.92
C THR A 64 -5.58 10.52 3.23
N ASP A 65 -4.80 9.49 2.90
CA ASP A 65 -3.58 9.69 2.14
C ASP A 65 -3.90 10.33 0.79
N ARG A 66 -3.05 11.26 0.36
CA ARG A 66 -3.10 11.87 -0.96
C ARG A 66 -2.38 10.99 -1.99
N ALA A 67 -2.76 11.12 -3.25
CA ALA A 67 -1.95 10.64 -4.35
C ALA A 67 -0.63 11.43 -4.45
N PRO A 68 0.44 10.80 -4.98
CA PRO A 68 1.70 11.50 -5.15
C PRO A 68 1.60 12.58 -6.23
N LYS A 69 2.48 13.58 -6.14
CA LYS A 69 2.59 14.62 -7.18
C LYS A 69 3.23 14.07 -8.47
N ASP A 70 4.05 13.04 -8.33
CA ASP A 70 4.75 12.35 -9.41
C ASP A 70 4.46 10.86 -9.28
N PHE A 71 3.73 10.29 -10.25
CA PHE A 71 3.38 8.88 -10.25
C PHE A 71 4.58 7.98 -10.60
N ASN A 72 5.62 8.47 -11.28
CA ASN A 72 6.79 7.65 -11.61
C ASN A 72 7.64 7.36 -10.38
N TYR A 73 7.76 8.35 -9.50
CA TYR A 73 8.59 8.27 -8.30
C TYR A 73 7.80 8.11 -7.00
N GLY A 74 6.48 8.28 -7.01
CA GLY A 74 5.67 8.26 -5.79
C GLY A 74 6.07 9.34 -4.77
N ASP A 75 5.50 9.27 -3.57
CA ASP A 75 5.86 10.18 -2.47
C ASP A 75 7.00 9.58 -1.62
N GLN A 76 8.24 10.01 -1.92
CA GLN A 76 9.46 9.57 -1.23
C GLN A 76 9.56 10.04 0.22
N GLN A 77 8.74 11.01 0.63
CA GLN A 77 8.68 11.56 2.00
C GLN A 77 7.37 11.20 2.70
N GLY A 78 6.35 10.84 1.92
CA GLY A 78 5.04 10.42 2.38
C GLY A 78 5.01 9.04 2.99
N LYS A 79 3.81 8.68 3.45
CA LYS A 79 3.47 7.38 4.04
C LYS A 79 2.26 6.82 3.30
N GLY A 80 2.13 5.49 3.29
CA GLY A 80 0.90 4.85 2.82
C GLY A 80 0.66 4.96 1.31
N MET A 81 -0.52 5.42 0.91
CA MET A 81 -0.96 5.39 -0.50
C MET A 81 -0.07 6.18 -1.46
N GLY A 82 0.57 7.26 -0.99
CA GLY A 82 1.50 8.03 -1.83
C GLY A 82 2.70 7.21 -2.31
N ARG A 83 3.06 6.14 -1.59
CA ARG A 83 4.12 5.19 -1.99
C ARG A 83 3.60 3.99 -2.78
N VAL A 84 2.28 3.76 -2.78
CA VAL A 84 1.62 2.67 -3.50
C VAL A 84 1.18 3.13 -4.88
N CYS A 85 0.60 4.34 -4.98
CA CYS A 85 0.06 4.89 -6.22
C CYS A 85 1.19 5.35 -7.16
N ILE A 86 1.90 4.39 -7.75
CA ILE A 86 2.99 4.62 -8.69
C ILE A 86 2.70 3.99 -10.05
N ASP A 87 3.13 4.65 -11.11
CA ASP A 87 2.96 4.23 -12.50
C ASP A 87 4.25 3.63 -13.07
N ARG A 88 4.61 2.45 -12.55
CA ARG A 88 5.85 1.76 -12.97
C ARG A 88 5.88 1.45 -14.46
N TYR A 89 4.71 1.18 -15.04
CA TYR A 89 4.57 0.67 -16.40
C TYR A 89 3.94 1.67 -17.37
N GLY A 90 3.68 2.92 -16.94
CA GLY A 90 3.10 3.96 -17.79
C GLY A 90 1.67 3.67 -18.24
N ASN A 91 0.92 2.90 -17.46
CA ASN A 91 -0.46 2.52 -17.77
C ASN A 91 -1.49 3.03 -16.76
N GLY A 92 -1.08 3.75 -15.71
CA GLY A 92 -1.99 4.31 -14.70
C GLY A 92 -2.59 3.27 -13.75
N HIS A 93 -1.92 2.13 -13.58
CA HIS A 93 -2.35 1.04 -12.71
C HIS A 93 -1.22 0.57 -11.80
N ASN A 94 -1.61 -0.14 -10.75
CA ASN A 94 -0.71 -0.79 -9.81
C ASN A 94 -1.07 -2.27 -9.70
N ASN A 95 -0.08 -3.15 -9.77
CA ASN A 95 -0.29 -4.58 -9.59
C ASN A 95 -0.33 -4.91 -8.10
N VAL A 96 -1.46 -5.45 -7.65
CA VAL A 96 -1.73 -5.76 -6.24
C VAL A 96 -2.01 -7.25 -6.11
N ALA A 97 -1.27 -7.92 -5.22
CA ALA A 97 -1.51 -9.28 -4.80
C ALA A 97 -2.37 -9.30 -3.54
N PHE A 98 -3.37 -10.17 -3.55
CA PHE A 98 -4.41 -10.26 -2.54
C PHE A 98 -4.28 -11.51 -1.68
N ALA A 99 -5.01 -11.52 -0.58
CA ALA A 99 -5.00 -12.57 0.42
C ALA A 99 -5.53 -13.92 -0.07
N ASP A 100 -6.39 -13.93 -1.09
CA ASP A 100 -6.85 -15.15 -1.78
C ASP A 100 -5.82 -15.71 -2.79
N GLY A 101 -4.67 -15.05 -2.96
CA GLY A 101 -3.63 -15.42 -3.91
C GLY A 101 -3.84 -14.85 -5.32
N SER A 102 -4.93 -14.11 -5.56
CA SER A 102 -5.13 -13.42 -6.83
C SER A 102 -4.19 -12.22 -6.97
N VAL A 103 -3.87 -11.87 -8.22
CA VAL A 103 -3.16 -10.64 -8.56
C VAL A 103 -4.01 -9.86 -9.55
N ARG A 104 -4.26 -8.59 -9.26
CA ARG A 104 -5.04 -7.71 -10.13
C ARG A 104 -4.24 -6.46 -10.48
N ASN A 105 -4.45 -6.01 -11.70
CA ASN A 105 -3.97 -4.72 -12.17
C ASN A 105 -5.03 -3.66 -11.80
N VAL A 106 -4.77 -2.90 -10.75
CA VAL A 106 -5.75 -1.98 -10.13
C VAL A 106 -5.52 -0.56 -10.64
N PRO A 107 -6.50 0.09 -11.28
CA PRO A 107 -6.34 1.48 -11.73
C PRO A 107 -6.25 2.42 -10.53
N PHE A 108 -5.50 3.52 -10.65
CA PHE A 108 -5.25 4.42 -9.51
C PHE A 108 -6.50 4.95 -8.83
N ARG A 109 -7.56 5.23 -9.59
CA ARG A 109 -8.85 5.67 -9.04
C ARG A 109 -9.53 4.63 -8.13
N GLU A 110 -9.20 3.35 -8.29
CA GLU A 110 -9.77 2.24 -7.51
C GLU A 110 -8.84 1.77 -6.38
N LEU A 111 -7.59 2.24 -6.34
CA LEU A 111 -6.66 1.90 -5.25
C LEU A 111 -7.17 2.29 -3.86
N TRP A 112 -7.94 3.38 -3.75
CA TRP A 112 -8.59 3.82 -2.50
C TRP A 112 -9.92 3.10 -2.22
N ASN A 113 -10.41 2.30 -3.16
CA ASN A 113 -11.59 1.45 -2.96
C ASN A 113 -11.22 0.10 -2.32
N LEU A 114 -9.94 -0.26 -2.33
CA LEU A 114 -9.44 -1.45 -1.63
C LEU A 114 -9.41 -1.21 -0.11
N GLU A 115 -9.79 -2.23 0.65
CA GLU A 115 -9.68 -2.22 2.11
C GLU A 115 -8.25 -2.61 2.54
N TRP A 116 -7.42 -1.60 2.82
CA TRP A 116 -6.02 -1.83 3.23
C TRP A 116 -5.85 -2.18 4.71
N HIS A 117 -6.80 -1.77 5.55
CA HIS A 117 -6.83 -2.02 6.99
C HIS A 117 -8.27 -2.11 7.49
N ARG A 118 -8.48 -2.67 8.69
CA ARG A 118 -9.83 -2.79 9.26
C ARG A 118 -10.50 -1.44 9.40
N GLY A 119 -11.77 -1.36 9.00
CA GLY A 119 -12.57 -0.15 9.11
C GLY A 119 -12.20 0.90 8.07
N TRP A 120 -11.58 0.50 6.96
CA TRP A 120 -11.35 1.37 5.81
C TRP A 120 -12.67 2.01 5.35
N LYS A 121 -12.60 3.30 5.05
CA LYS A 121 -13.73 4.05 4.48
C LYS A 121 -13.23 4.77 3.25
N SER A 122 -13.60 4.27 2.08
CA SER A 122 -13.17 4.86 0.82
C SER A 122 -13.61 6.32 0.73
N PRO A 123 -12.67 7.25 0.45
CA PRO A 123 -13.02 8.64 0.30
C PRO A 123 -13.84 8.84 -0.98
N ARG A 124 -14.75 9.82 -0.97
CA ARG A 124 -15.51 10.21 -2.18
C ARG A 124 -14.62 10.82 -3.26
N THR A 125 -13.54 11.47 -2.84
CA THR A 125 -12.57 12.16 -3.71
C THR A 125 -11.18 11.92 -3.16
N VAL A 126 -10.23 11.56 -4.02
CA VAL A 126 -8.83 11.41 -3.63
C VAL A 126 -8.06 12.68 -4.01
N GLN A 127 -7.43 13.30 -3.02
CA GLN A 127 -6.60 14.47 -3.28
C GLN A 127 -5.42 14.09 -4.19
N GLY A 128 -5.28 14.77 -5.32
CA GLY A 128 -4.16 14.56 -6.26
C GLY A 128 -4.46 13.59 -7.40
N LEU A 129 -5.59 12.87 -7.37
CA LEU A 129 -6.14 12.17 -8.53
C LEU A 129 -7.31 13.00 -9.09
N LYS A 130 -7.26 13.31 -10.39
CA LYS A 130 -8.35 13.98 -11.11
C LYS A 130 -9.15 12.97 -11.90
#